data_AF-G0EC57-F1
#
_entry.id   AF-G0EC57-F1
#
_cell.length_a   1.000
_cell.length_b   1.000
_cell.length_c   1.000
_cell.angle_alpha   90.00
_cell.angle_beta   90.00
_cell.angle_gamma   90.00
#
_symmetry.space_group_name_H-M   'P 1'
#
loop_
_entity.id
_entity.type
_entity.pdbx_description
1 polymer ?
#
loop_
_entity_poly.entity_id
_entity_poly.type
_entity_poly.pdbx_seq_one_letter_code
_entity_poly.pdbx_strand_id
1 'polypeptide(L)'
;MPVYLKHRGVWLRVKEVYAIVSTGRRKRRGKQRSTSTSSSSGMLVAESVERVPLNGMKYKVEIPIASTRVTRFAAQLVLRVPHVTVVIEPRGDDYVAIVYARSRKELQEYKNLVEKIAREVGVAREEEEVEEEVEEVEEEAEEE
;
A
#
# COMPACT_ATOMS: atom_id res chain seq x y z
N MET A 1 -5.89 14.33 -6.79
CA MET A 1 -5.56 13.22 -5.87
C MET A 1 -6.84 12.63 -5.31
N PRO A 2 -7.33 11.52 -5.89
CA PRO A 2 -8.64 10.98 -5.59
C PRO A 2 -8.56 9.52 -5.12
N VAL A 3 -7.63 9.21 -4.21
CA VAL A 3 -7.71 7.94 -3.46
C VAL A 3 -8.61 8.20 -2.25
N TYR A 4 -9.73 7.50 -2.22
CA TYR A 4 -10.71 7.59 -1.16
C TYR A 4 -10.81 6.25 -0.44
N LEU A 5 -10.82 6.27 0.88
CA LEU A 5 -10.98 5.10 1.72
C LEU A 5 -12.26 5.25 2.53
N LYS A 6 -13.11 4.23 2.53
CA LYS A 6 -14.25 4.14 3.44
C LYS A 6 -13.80 3.45 4.73
N HIS A 7 -13.94 4.14 5.86
CA HIS A 7 -13.65 3.57 7.16
C HIS A 7 -14.76 3.91 8.15
N ARG A 8 -15.40 2.90 8.74
CA ARG A 8 -16.48 3.06 9.75
C ARG A 8 -17.59 4.04 9.32
N GLY A 9 -17.98 3.99 8.05
CA GLY A 9 -19.04 4.85 7.49
C GLY A 9 -18.60 6.25 7.06
N VAL A 10 -17.33 6.62 7.29
CA VAL A 10 -16.76 7.91 6.89
C VAL A 10 -15.91 7.74 5.64
N TRP A 11 -16.02 8.71 4.71
CA TRP A 11 -15.11 8.80 3.57
C TRP A 11 -13.87 9.61 3.94
N LEU A 12 -12.71 9.04 3.65
CA LEU A 12 -11.41 9.63 3.90
C LEU A 12 -10.71 9.84 2.56
N ARG A 13 -10.34 11.08 2.24
CA ARG A 13 -9.49 11.40 1.10
C ARG A 13 -8.03 11.41 1.54
N VAL A 14 -7.22 10.51 0.97
CA VAL A 14 -5.79 10.46 1.30
C VAL A 14 -5.10 11.67 0.65
N LYS A 15 -4.49 12.54 1.46
CA LYS A 15 -3.76 13.73 1.02
C LYS A 15 -2.28 13.43 0.83
N GLU A 16 -1.66 12.83 1.85
CA GLU A 16 -0.22 12.67 1.92
C GLU A 16 0.13 11.30 2.50
N VAL A 17 1.31 10.82 2.13
CA VAL A 17 1.88 9.57 2.63
C VAL A 17 3.23 9.92 3.21
N TYR A 18 3.39 9.72 4.52
CA TYR A 18 4.69 9.89 5.17
C TYR A 18 5.29 8.51 5.41
N ALA A 19 6.50 8.30 4.90
CA ALA A 19 7.34 7.21 5.36
C ALA A 19 8.03 7.69 6.64
N ILE A 20 7.58 7.20 7.81
CA ILE A 20 8.41 7.31 9.01
C ILE A 20 9.52 6.29 8.83
N VAL A 21 10.62 6.72 8.21
CA VAL A 21 11.84 5.93 8.18
C VAL A 21 12.36 5.97 9.61
N SER A 22 12.18 4.89 10.37
CA SER A 22 12.90 4.74 11.63
C SER A 22 14.38 4.64 11.27
N THR A 23 15.07 5.78 11.25
CA THR A 23 16.53 5.87 11.13
C THR A 23 17.16 5.41 12.44
N GLY A 24 16.91 4.15 12.81
CA GLY A 24 17.57 3.47 13.93
C GLY A 24 18.90 2.89 13.48
N ARG A 25 19.87 3.72 13.05
CA ARG A 25 21.24 3.24 12.82
C ARG A 25 22.08 3.34 14.11
N ARG A 26 22.53 2.15 14.57
CA ARG A 26 23.66 1.81 15.47
C ARG A 26 23.45 2.04 16.99
N LYS A 27 23.84 1.16 17.93
CA LYS A 27 24.94 0.16 17.99
C LYS A 27 24.72 -0.85 19.15
N ARG A 28 25.04 -2.13 18.90
CA ARG A 28 25.62 -3.20 19.76
C ARG A 28 25.02 -3.58 21.15
N ARG A 29 24.84 -4.91 21.29
CA ARG A 29 24.89 -5.80 22.46
C ARG A 29 23.81 -5.66 23.55
N GLY A 30 22.86 -6.58 23.49
CA GLY A 30 21.94 -6.95 24.56
C GLY A 30 20.72 -7.61 23.95
N LYS A 31 20.68 -8.95 23.96
CA LYS A 31 19.63 -9.78 23.34
C LYS A 31 18.29 -9.52 24.05
N GLN A 32 17.58 -8.47 23.65
CA GLN A 32 16.16 -8.30 23.91
C GLN A 32 15.44 -8.66 22.62
N ARG A 33 14.60 -9.70 22.67
CA ARG A 33 13.64 -10.05 21.63
C ARG A 33 12.81 -8.80 21.33
N SER A 34 13.07 -8.14 20.21
CA SER A 34 12.15 -7.17 19.66
C SER A 34 10.90 -7.93 19.26
N THR A 35 9.84 -7.78 20.04
CA THR A 35 8.50 -8.08 19.56
C THR A 35 8.30 -7.27 18.29
N SER A 36 8.08 -8.00 17.20
CA SER A 36 7.86 -7.53 15.84
C SER A 36 6.86 -6.37 15.79
N THR A 37 7.37 -5.14 15.70
CA THR A 37 6.58 -3.99 15.24
C THR A 37 7.49 -3.02 14.49
N SER A 38 8.25 -3.54 13.53
CA SER A 38 8.92 -2.76 12.49
C SER A 38 8.24 -3.00 11.15
N SER A 39 6.91 -3.00 11.12
CA SER A 39 6.19 -2.76 9.87
C SER A 39 6.39 -1.28 9.53
N SER A 40 7.18 -0.98 8.50
CA SER A 40 7.31 0.34 7.87
C SER A 40 5.99 0.71 7.16
N SER A 41 4.88 0.66 7.89
CA SER A 41 3.58 1.10 7.42
C SER A 41 3.63 2.62 7.36
N GLY A 42 3.74 3.17 6.14
CA GLY A 42 3.65 4.61 5.94
C GLY A 42 2.38 5.15 6.59
N MET A 43 2.51 6.24 7.35
CA MET A 43 1.37 6.91 7.95
C MET A 43 0.61 7.67 6.86
N LEU A 44 -0.66 7.32 6.66
CA LEU A 44 -1.55 8.03 5.73
C LEU A 44 -2.15 9.25 6.43
N VAL A 45 -1.95 10.43 5.85
CA VAL A 45 -2.69 11.63 6.25
C VAL A 45 -3.91 11.74 5.35
N ALA A 46 -5.10 11.70 5.96
CA ALA A 46 -6.35 11.75 5.25
C ALA A 46 -7.29 12.83 5.82
N GLU A 47 -8.10 13.41 4.94
CA GLU A 47 -9.14 14.38 5.27
C GLU A 47 -10.51 13.72 5.17
N SER A 48 -11.38 13.95 6.15
CA SER A 48 -12.77 13.51 6.06
C SER A 48 -13.51 14.31 5.00
N VAL A 49 -14.26 13.61 4.14
CA VAL A 49 -15.09 14.21 3.10
C VAL A 49 -16.51 13.66 3.21
N GLU A 50 -17.50 14.46 2.84
CA GLU A 50 -18.91 14.01 2.88
C GLU A 50 -19.20 12.96 1.81
N ARG A 51 -18.60 13.10 0.63
CA ARG A 51 -18.82 12.23 -0.54
C ARG A 51 -17.62 12.20 -1.47
N VAL A 52 -17.53 11.13 -2.26
CA VAL A 52 -16.52 10.99 -3.31
C VAL A 52 -16.94 11.78 -4.55
N PRO A 53 -16.16 12.78 -5.00
CA PRO A 53 -16.45 13.56 -6.20
C PRO A 53 -16.09 12.79 -7.48
N LEU A 54 -17.06 12.11 -8.09
CA LEU A 54 -16.86 11.30 -9.31
C LEU A 54 -16.90 12.10 -10.62
N ASN A 55 -17.30 13.38 -10.61
CA ASN A 55 -17.18 14.39 -11.68
C ASN A 55 -17.02 13.86 -13.12
N GLY A 56 -18.08 13.23 -13.65
CA GLY A 56 -18.14 12.78 -15.05
C GLY A 56 -17.49 11.43 -15.35
N MET A 57 -17.03 10.69 -14.34
CA MET A 57 -16.59 9.31 -14.47
C MET A 57 -17.81 8.38 -14.58
N LYS A 58 -17.88 7.63 -15.68
CA LYS A 58 -19.02 6.75 -16.00
C LYS A 58 -18.65 5.27 -15.96
N TYR A 59 -17.37 4.98 -16.11
CA TYR A 59 -16.86 3.62 -16.17
C TYR A 59 -16.21 3.26 -14.84
N LYS A 60 -16.41 2.02 -14.40
CA LYS A 60 -15.82 1.49 -13.18
C LYS A 60 -15.38 0.04 -13.36
N VAL A 61 -14.36 -0.35 -12.60
CA VAL A 61 -13.95 -1.75 -12.43
C VAL A 61 -13.58 -1.99 -10.98
N GLU A 62 -13.84 -3.20 -10.49
CA GLU A 62 -13.61 -3.61 -9.11
C GLU A 62 -12.40 -4.55 -9.05
N ILE A 63 -11.50 -4.31 -8.09
CA ILE A 63 -10.31 -5.10 -7.83
C ILE A 63 -10.32 -5.51 -6.35
N PRO A 64 -10.32 -6.80 -6.01
CA PRO A 64 -10.32 -7.25 -4.62
C PRO A 64 -8.97 -6.99 -3.96
N ILE A 65 -8.99 -6.55 -2.69
CA ILE A 65 -7.82 -6.22 -1.88
C ILE A 65 -7.98 -6.82 -0.48
N ALA A 66 -7.00 -7.59 -0.04
CA ALA A 66 -6.97 -8.14 1.32
C ALA A 66 -6.90 -7.02 2.37
N SER A 67 -7.65 -7.16 3.45
CA SER A 67 -7.73 -6.17 4.55
C SER A 67 -6.36 -5.80 5.13
N THR A 68 -5.43 -6.75 5.23
CA THR A 68 -4.07 -6.56 5.73
C THR A 68 -3.19 -5.66 4.86
N ARG A 69 -3.57 -5.43 3.60
CA ARG A 69 -2.75 -4.74 2.59
C ARG A 69 -3.30 -3.36 2.20
N VAL A 70 -4.48 -2.99 2.68
CA VAL A 70 -5.20 -1.77 2.28
C VAL A 70 -4.36 -0.51 2.47
N THR A 71 -3.71 -0.35 3.62
CA THR A 71 -2.90 0.84 3.92
C THR A 71 -1.69 0.96 2.98
N ARG A 72 -0.94 -0.14 2.78
CA ARG A 72 0.24 -0.17 1.87
C ARG A 72 -0.21 0.07 0.42
N PHE A 73 -1.33 -0.52 0.03
CA PHE A 73 -1.91 -0.33 -1.30
C PHE A 73 -2.37 1.12 -1.55
N ALA A 74 -3.11 1.71 -0.62
CA ALA A 74 -3.55 3.11 -0.71
C ALA A 74 -2.35 4.08 -0.78
N ALA A 75 -1.30 3.82 0.02
CA ALA A 75 -0.05 4.59 -0.02
C ALA A 75 0.61 4.54 -1.42
N GLN A 76 0.78 3.34 -1.97
CA GLN A 76 1.39 3.15 -3.29
C GLN A 76 0.58 3.79 -4.42
N LEU A 77 -0.76 3.74 -4.33
CA LEU A 77 -1.64 4.42 -5.29
C LEU A 77 -1.43 5.93 -5.29
N VAL A 78 -1.36 6.54 -4.11
CA VAL A 78 -1.14 7.97 -3.97
C VAL A 78 0.19 8.41 -4.57
N LEU A 79 1.24 7.62 -4.36
CA LEU A 79 2.59 7.95 -4.84
C LEU A 79 2.75 7.74 -6.36
N ARG A 80 2.16 6.68 -6.91
CA ARG A 80 2.44 6.24 -8.30
C ARG A 80 1.37 6.62 -9.31
N VAL A 81 0.11 6.77 -8.88
CA VAL A 81 -1.02 7.07 -9.76
C VAL A 81 -1.89 8.22 -9.24
N PRO A 82 -1.32 9.42 -8.98
CA PRO A 82 -2.04 10.53 -8.34
C PRO A 82 -3.20 11.11 -9.16
N HIS A 83 -3.30 10.74 -10.44
CA HIS A 83 -4.33 11.18 -11.39
C HIS A 83 -5.56 10.25 -11.43
N VAL A 84 -5.44 9.01 -10.94
CA VAL A 84 -6.48 7.99 -11.04
C VAL A 84 -7.42 8.07 -9.84
N THR A 85 -8.72 8.02 -10.08
CA THR A 85 -9.72 8.00 -8.99
C THR A 85 -9.97 6.57 -8.57
N VAL A 86 -9.58 6.26 -7.32
CA VAL A 86 -9.73 4.94 -6.73
C VAL A 86 -10.49 5.07 -5.42
N VAL A 87 -11.57 4.32 -5.29
CA VAL A 87 -12.37 4.24 -4.07
C VAL A 87 -12.16 2.88 -3.45
N ILE A 88 -11.70 2.83 -2.21
CA ILE A 88 -11.49 1.60 -1.47
C ILE A 88 -12.58 1.50 -0.41
N GLU A 89 -13.39 0.44 -0.46
CA GLU A 89 -14.47 0.23 0.50
C GLU A 89 -14.50 -1.22 1.01
N PRO A 90 -14.99 -1.45 2.24
CA PRO A 90 -15.09 -2.80 2.80
C PRO A 90 -16.16 -3.61 2.07
N ARG A 91 -15.87 -4.89 1.82
CA ARG A 91 -16.76 -5.88 1.22
C ARG A 91 -16.60 -7.21 1.97
N GLY A 92 -17.43 -7.42 2.99
CA GLY A 92 -17.27 -8.54 3.92
C GLY A 92 -16.03 -8.33 4.81
N ASP A 93 -15.18 -9.35 4.89
CA ASP A 93 -13.93 -9.31 5.66
C ASP A 93 -12.76 -8.67 4.88
N ASP A 94 -12.95 -8.45 3.58
CA ASP A 94 -11.98 -7.87 2.66
C ASP A 94 -12.38 -6.46 2.22
N TYR A 95 -11.56 -5.88 1.34
CA TYR A 95 -11.82 -4.60 0.71
C TYR A 95 -11.90 -4.75 -0.80
N VAL A 96 -12.60 -3.82 -1.44
CA VAL A 96 -12.63 -3.70 -2.90
C VAL A 96 -12.14 -2.31 -3.29
N ALA A 97 -11.21 -2.27 -4.24
CA ALA A 97 -10.77 -1.05 -4.90
C ALA A 97 -11.56 -0.85 -6.19
N ILE A 98 -12.33 0.22 -6.26
CA ILE A 98 -13.13 0.62 -7.41
C ILE A 98 -12.40 1.72 -8.16
N VAL A 99 -11.96 1.42 -9.37
CA VAL A 99 -11.26 2.35 -10.25
C VAL A 99 -12.27 3.03 -11.15
N TYR A 100 -12.28 4.36 -11.17
CA TYR A 100 -13.21 5.15 -11.98
C TYR A 100 -12.50 5.86 -13.14
N ALA A 101 -13.18 5.94 -14.30
CA ALA A 101 -12.67 6.59 -15.51
C ALA A 101 -13.77 7.26 -16.34
N ARG A 102 -13.39 8.18 -17.23
CA ARG A 102 -14.31 8.89 -18.14
C ARG A 102 -14.53 8.12 -19.43
N SER A 103 -13.54 7.36 -19.88
CA SER A 103 -13.63 6.51 -21.08
C SER A 103 -13.26 5.05 -20.79
N ARG A 104 -13.68 4.13 -21.68
CA ARG A 104 -13.28 2.71 -21.60
C ARG A 104 -11.78 2.52 -21.78
N LYS A 105 -11.14 3.34 -22.62
CA LYS A 105 -9.70 3.28 -22.87
C LYS A 105 -8.91 3.64 -21.60
N GLU A 106 -9.26 4.75 -20.96
CA GLU A 106 -8.70 5.16 -19.66
C GLU A 106 -8.93 4.08 -18.60
N LEU A 107 -10.15 3.50 -18.55
CA LEU A 107 -10.44 2.45 -17.58
C LEU A 107 -9.48 1.27 -17.70
N GLN A 108 -9.21 0.83 -18.93
CA GLN A 108 -8.32 -0.31 -19.16
C GLN A 108 -6.86 0.01 -18.76
N GLU A 109 -6.39 1.21 -19.09
CA GLU A 109 -5.05 1.69 -18.71
C GLU A 109 -4.93 1.78 -17.17
N TYR A 110 -5.93 2.38 -16.50
CA TYR A 110 -5.94 2.53 -15.05
C TYR A 110 -6.09 1.19 -14.34
N LYS A 111 -6.92 0.29 -14.87
CA LYS A 111 -7.07 -1.07 -14.37
C LYS A 111 -5.72 -1.78 -14.34
N ASN A 112 -4.99 -1.78 -15.45
CA ASN A 112 -3.70 -2.46 -15.54
C ASN A 112 -2.68 -1.91 -14.54
N LEU A 113 -2.64 -0.58 -14.36
CA LEU A 113 -1.76 0.06 -13.38
C LEU A 113 -2.12 -0.31 -11.94
N VAL A 114 -3.40 -0.27 -11.60
CA VAL A 114 -3.89 -0.56 -10.24
C VAL A 114 -3.72 -2.04 -9.91
N GLU A 115 -3.99 -2.94 -10.86
CA GLU A 115 -3.74 -4.38 -10.71
C GLU A 115 -2.25 -4.68 -10.53
N LYS A 116 -1.37 -3.99 -11.26
CA LYS A 116 0.08 -4.12 -11.08
C LYS A 116 0.50 -3.74 -9.65
N ILE A 117 0.00 -2.61 -9.13
CA ILE A 117 0.28 -2.19 -7.76
C ILE A 117 -0.29 -3.20 -6.75
N ALA A 118 -1.50 -3.72 -6.96
CA ALA A 118 -2.11 -4.71 -6.09
C ALA A 118 -1.27 -6.01 -6.02
N ARG A 119 -0.72 -6.45 -7.16
CA ARG A 119 0.18 -7.61 -7.22
C ARG A 119 1.50 -7.33 -6.51
N GLU A 120 2.15 -6.20 -6.76
CA GLU A 120 3.43 -5.86 -6.12
C GLU A 120 3.30 -5.77 -4.59
N VAL A 121 2.22 -5.14 -4.09
CA VAL A 121 1.90 -5.13 -2.65
C VAL A 121 1.63 -6.53 -2.12
N GLY A 122 1.18 -7.44 -3.00
CA GLY A 122 0.93 -8.82 -2.66
C GLY A 122 2.16 -9.73 -2.65
N VAL A 123 3.13 -9.45 -3.51
CA VAL A 123 4.39 -10.21 -3.68
C VAL A 123 5.45 -9.79 -2.67
N ALA A 124 5.45 -8.55 -2.18
CA ALA A 124 6.49 -8.03 -1.29
C ALA A 124 6.65 -8.76 0.08
N ARG A 125 5.91 -9.84 0.36
CA ARG A 125 6.23 -10.77 1.45
C ARG A 125 7.14 -11.93 1.05
N GLU A 126 7.17 -12.32 -0.22
CA GLU A 126 8.05 -13.41 -0.69
C GLU A 126 9.49 -12.94 -0.92
N GLU A 127 9.73 -11.66 -1.20
CA GLU A 127 11.11 -11.13 -1.39
C GLU A 127 11.71 -10.48 -0.13
N GLU A 128 10.90 -9.87 0.76
CA GLU A 128 11.41 -9.34 2.05
C GLU A 128 11.83 -10.46 3.03
N GLU A 129 11.34 -11.71 2.85
CA GLU A 129 11.83 -12.87 3.62
C GLU A 129 13.11 -13.50 3.03
N VAL A 130 13.50 -13.19 1.79
CA VAL A 130 14.68 -13.81 1.14
C VAL A 130 15.91 -12.89 1.16
N GLU A 131 15.75 -11.56 1.13
CA GLU A 131 16.89 -10.65 1.34
C GLU A 131 17.42 -10.63 2.79
N GLU A 132 16.65 -11.12 3.78
CA GLU A 132 17.13 -11.26 5.17
C GLU A 132 17.85 -12.60 5.45
N GLU A 133 17.74 -13.62 4.59
CA GLU A 133 18.36 -14.95 4.83
C GLU A 133 19.69 -15.19 4.09
N VAL A 134 20.05 -14.41 3.07
CA VAL A 134 21.23 -14.71 2.21
C VAL A 134 22.50 -13.92 2.59
N GLU A 135 22.42 -12.97 3.53
CA GLU A 135 23.59 -12.19 3.98
C GLU A 135 24.25 -12.76 5.27
N GLU A 136 24.29 -14.10 5.43
CA GLU A 136 25.01 -14.74 6.57
C GLU A 136 25.86 -15.97 6.21
N VAL A 137 26.27 -16.15 4.94
CA VAL A 137 27.25 -17.20 4.61
C VAL A 137 28.30 -16.69 3.63
N GLU A 138 29.29 -15.94 4.12
CA GLU A 138 30.67 -16.00 3.67
C GLU A 138 31.56 -15.14 4.58
N GLU A 139 32.27 -15.79 5.50
CA GLU A 139 33.67 -15.54 5.87
C GLU A 139 33.93 -16.12 7.26
N GLU A 140 34.62 -17.26 7.31
CA GLU A 140 35.81 -17.38 8.15
C GLU A 140 36.63 -18.58 7.63
N ALA A 141 37.54 -18.27 6.71
CA ALA A 141 38.74 -19.04 6.51
C ALA A 141 39.82 -18.49 7.46
N GLU A 142 40.54 -19.43 8.07
CA GLU A 142 41.85 -19.31 8.73
C GLU A 142 41.92 -18.60 10.09
N GLU A 143 42.21 -19.39 11.13
CA GLU A 143 43.50 -19.35 11.82
C GLU A 143 43.70 -20.61 12.70
N GLU A 144 44.51 -21.56 12.23
CA GLU A 144 45.71 -22.10 12.92
C GLU A 144 46.50 -23.06 12.01
#